data_AF-A0A1F4AWC1-F1
#
_entry.id   AF-A0A1F4AWC1-F1
#
_cell.length_a   1.000
_cell.length_b   1.000
_cell.length_c   1.000
_cell.angle_alpha   90.00
_cell.angle_beta   90.00
_cell.angle_gamma   90.00
#
_symmetry.space_group_name_H-M   'P 1'
#
loop_
_entity.id
_entity.type
_entity.pdbx_description
1 polymer ?
#
loop_
_entity_poly.entity_id
_entity_poly.type
_entity_poly.pdbx_seq_one_letter_code
_entity_poly.pdbx_strand_id
1 'polypeptide(L)'
;MHFMLLIFVALLCVVVWGFFHSNPEGVPQGRVLALNVVIVVVATLAGAAIGYLLYRDASVVKAGEKGLATYLGIMAGGTTALVVMIAGGLVRNLVVFPLSKRAAVDPRR
;
A
#
# COMPACT_ATOMS: atom_id res chain seq x y z
N MET A 1 -0.53 -21.72 -7.75
CA MET A 1 -1.00 -21.07 -6.49
C MET A 1 0.17 -20.72 -5.58
N HIS A 2 0.94 -21.68 -5.06
CA HIS A 2 2.07 -21.41 -4.14
C HIS A 2 3.11 -20.41 -4.67
N PHE A 3 3.53 -20.53 -5.94
CA PHE A 3 4.46 -19.59 -6.57
C PHE A 3 3.93 -18.14 -6.62
N MET A 4 2.65 -17.95 -6.92
CA MET A 4 2.03 -16.62 -6.94
C MET A 4 1.92 -16.00 -5.54
N LEU A 5 1.63 -16.82 -4.52
CA LEU A 5 1.66 -16.38 -3.13
C LEU A 5 3.06 -15.93 -2.71
N LEU A 6 4.10 -16.67 -3.11
CA LEU A 6 5.49 -16.30 -2.82
C LEU A 6 5.86 -14.97 -3.50
N ILE A 7 5.51 -14.80 -4.77
CA ILE A 7 5.72 -13.52 -5.48
C ILE A 7 4.95 -12.39 -4.77
N PHE A 8 3.70 -12.61 -4.40
CA PHE A 8 2.90 -11.61 -3.70
C PHE A 8 3.56 -11.18 -2.39
N VAL A 9 4.01 -12.14 -1.57
CA VAL A 9 4.72 -11.85 -0.30
C VAL A 9 6.01 -11.08 -0.58
N ALA A 10 6.81 -11.51 -1.55
CA ALA A 10 8.05 -10.82 -1.92
C ALA A 10 7.78 -9.37 -2.37
N LEU A 11 6.80 -9.15 -3.24
CA LEU A 11 6.40 -7.82 -3.71
C LEU A 11 5.87 -6.96 -2.56
N LEU A 12 5.07 -7.52 -1.66
CA LEU A 12 4.57 -6.81 -0.48
C LEU A 12 5.73 -6.33 0.40
N CYS A 13 6.71 -7.20 0.67
CA CYS A 13 7.92 -6.84 1.42
C CYS A 13 8.70 -5.71 0.73
N VAL A 14 8.91 -5.80 -0.59
CA VAL A 14 9.60 -4.77 -1.37
C VAL A 14 8.86 -3.44 -1.35
N VAL A 15 7.54 -3.46 -1.49
CA VAL A 15 6.71 -2.24 -1.49
C VAL A 15 6.71 -1.58 -0.11
N VAL A 16 6.52 -2.35 0.96
CA VAL A 16 6.59 -1.83 2.33
C VAL A 16 7.99 -1.27 2.59
N TRP A 17 9.03 -2.02 2.26
CA TRP A 17 10.41 -1.55 2.38
C TRP A 17 10.66 -0.23 1.65
N GLY A 18 10.30 -0.17 0.36
CA GLY A 18 10.46 1.01 -0.48
C GLY A 18 9.67 2.21 0.04
N PHE A 19 8.47 1.99 0.56
CA PHE A 19 7.63 3.04 1.14
C PHE A 19 8.26 3.70 2.37
N PHE A 20 8.88 2.91 3.25
CA PHE A 20 9.61 3.42 4.41
C PHE A 20 10.98 4.03 4.05
N HIS A 21 11.59 3.64 2.93
CA HIS A 21 12.88 4.21 2.47
C HIS A 21 12.73 5.45 1.58
N SER A 22 11.55 5.68 1.00
CA SER A 22 11.25 6.87 0.18
C SER A 22 10.89 8.10 1.03
N ASN A 23 11.56 8.30 2.16
CA ASN A 23 11.28 9.41 3.07
C ASN A 23 11.96 10.70 2.58
N PRO A 24 11.24 11.84 2.60
CA PRO A 24 11.84 13.11 2.20
C PRO A 24 12.89 13.56 3.23
N GLU A 25 14.03 14.04 2.74
CA GLU A 25 15.12 14.57 3.56
C GLU A 25 14.72 15.89 4.25
N GLY A 26 15.19 16.13 5.47
CA GLY A 26 14.96 17.39 6.18
C GLY A 26 13.66 17.49 7.00
N VAL A 27 12.97 16.38 7.26
CA VAL A 27 11.76 16.32 8.12
C VAL A 27 12.02 15.50 9.38
N PRO A 28 11.38 15.84 10.54
CA PRO A 28 11.37 14.99 11.72
C PRO A 28 10.96 13.54 11.41
N GLN A 29 11.90 12.61 11.57
CA GLN A 29 11.72 11.19 11.24
C GLN A 29 10.53 10.56 11.97
N GLY A 30 10.29 10.94 13.23
CA GLY A 30 9.17 10.42 14.02
C GLY A 30 7.79 10.74 13.41
N ARG A 31 7.63 11.93 12.80
CA ARG A 31 6.36 12.33 12.17
C ARG A 31 6.13 11.57 10.86
N VAL A 32 7.19 11.35 10.08
CA VAL A 32 7.14 10.56 8.84
C VAL A 32 6.84 9.09 9.16
N LEU A 33 7.49 8.54 10.17
CA LEU A 33 7.27 7.17 10.62
C LEU A 33 5.82 6.96 11.07
N ALA A 34 5.27 7.85 11.90
CA ALA A 34 3.90 7.75 12.37
C ALA A 34 2.89 7.76 11.20
N LEU A 35 3.08 8.67 10.23
CA LEU A 35 2.23 8.71 9.04
C LEU A 35 2.38 7.45 8.18
N ASN A 36 3.61 6.95 7.99
CA ASN A 36 3.82 5.73 7.23
C ASN A 36 3.12 4.53 7.87
N VAL A 37 3.21 4.39 9.20
CA VAL A 37 2.51 3.34 9.95
C VAL A 37 1.00 3.45 9.78
N VAL A 38 0.43 4.65 9.93
CA VAL A 38 -1.02 4.87 9.73
C VAL A 38 -1.44 4.48 8.31
N ILE A 39 -0.68 4.88 7.30
CA ILE A 39 -0.99 4.55 5.89
C ILE A 39 -0.95 3.03 5.65
N VAL A 40 0.06 2.34 6.20
CA VAL A 40 0.18 0.88 6.06
C VAL A 40 -0.97 0.15 6.76
N VAL A 41 -1.36 0.59 7.95
CA VAL A 41 -2.50 0.02 8.67
C VAL A 41 -3.79 0.21 7.88
N VAL A 42 -4.05 1.42 7.39
CA VAL A 42 -5.25 1.71 6.58
C VAL A 42 -5.24 0.92 5.27
N ALA A 43 -4.10 0.83 4.58
CA ALA A 43 -3.96 0.04 3.36
C ALA A 43 -4.23 -1.45 3.60
N THR A 44 -3.72 -1.99 4.70
CA THR A 44 -3.90 -3.40 5.07
C THR A 44 -5.36 -3.70 5.39
N LEU A 45 -6.02 -2.84 6.17
CA LEU A 45 -7.44 -2.99 6.50
C LEU A 45 -8.33 -2.87 5.26
N ALA A 46 -8.06 -1.89 4.38
CA ALA A 46 -8.79 -1.72 3.12
C ALA A 46 -8.60 -2.92 2.20
N GLY A 47 -7.36 -3.39 2.02
CA GLY A 47 -7.05 -4.57 1.23
C GLY A 47 -7.72 -5.84 1.77
N ALA A 48 -7.68 -6.05 3.08
CA ALA A 48 -8.34 -7.19 3.72
C ALA A 48 -9.87 -7.14 3.54
N ALA A 49 -10.49 -5.97 3.72
CA ALA A 49 -11.93 -5.80 3.56
C ALA A 49 -12.38 -6.06 2.12
N ILE A 50 -11.75 -5.43 1.13
CA ILE A 50 -12.11 -5.62 -0.29
C ILE A 50 -11.80 -7.04 -0.77
N GLY A 51 -10.64 -7.59 -0.39
CA GLY A 51 -10.25 -8.95 -0.73
C GLY A 51 -11.22 -9.98 -0.15
N TYR A 52 -11.66 -9.80 1.10
CA TYR A 52 -12.65 -10.68 1.74
C TYR A 52 -14.02 -10.60 1.07
N LEU A 53 -14.50 -9.40 0.75
CA LEU A 53 -15.80 -9.20 0.08
C LEU A 53 -15.82 -9.91 -1.28
N LEU A 54 -14.78 -9.74 -2.09
CA LEU A 54 -14.68 -10.36 -3.41
C LEU A 54 -14.43 -11.86 -3.34
N TYR A 55 -13.65 -12.33 -2.37
CA TYR A 55 -13.49 -13.76 -2.11
C TYR A 55 -14.83 -14.41 -1.78
N ARG A 56 -15.59 -13.80 -0.85
CA ARG A 56 -16.89 -14.30 -0.42
C ARG A 56 -17.85 -14.36 -1.59
N ASP A 57 -17.96 -13.29 -2.37
CA ASP A 57 -18.83 -13.24 -3.54
C ASP A 57 -18.45 -14.32 -4.58
N ALA A 58 -17.17 -14.40 -4.96
CA ALA A 58 -16.67 -15.39 -5.90
C ALA A 58 -16.85 -16.84 -5.39
N SER A 59 -16.75 -17.08 -4.09
CA SER A 59 -16.94 -18.40 -3.48
C SER A 59 -18.40 -18.88 -3.57
N VAL A 60 -19.37 -17.96 -3.64
CA VAL A 60 -20.79 -18.28 -3.80
C VAL A 60 -21.13 -18.48 -5.28
N VAL A 61 -20.68 -17.58 -6.15
CA VAL A 61 -20.99 -17.62 -7.60
C VAL A 61 -20.26 -18.76 -8.30
N LYS A 62 -19.05 -19.12 -7.85
CA LYS A 62 -18.19 -20.15 -8.45
C LYS A 62 -17.78 -21.23 -7.44
N ALA A 63 -18.76 -21.84 -6.78
CA ALA A 63 -18.56 -22.80 -5.69
C ALA A 63 -17.62 -23.98 -6.04
N GLY A 64 -17.51 -24.36 -7.32
CA GLY A 64 -16.60 -25.41 -7.81
C GLY A 64 -15.13 -24.99 -7.98
N GLU A 65 -14.82 -23.69 -7.97
CA GLU A 65 -13.49 -23.15 -8.30
C GLU A 65 -12.88 -22.34 -7.16
N LYS A 66 -12.75 -22.97 -5.98
CA LYS A 66 -12.19 -22.31 -4.77
C LYS A 66 -10.83 -21.64 -5.01
N GLY A 67 -9.99 -22.21 -5.88
CA GLY A 67 -8.70 -21.63 -6.24
C GLY A 67 -8.83 -20.28 -6.97
N LEU A 68 -9.83 -20.14 -7.84
CA LEU A 68 -10.09 -18.89 -8.57
C LEU A 68 -10.63 -17.81 -7.62
N ALA A 69 -11.55 -18.18 -6.72
CA ALA A 69 -12.07 -17.25 -5.71
C ALA A 69 -10.94 -16.71 -4.80
N THR A 70 -10.04 -17.58 -4.33
CA THR A 70 -8.87 -17.18 -3.54
C THR A 70 -7.95 -16.23 -4.32
N TYR A 71 -7.66 -16.55 -5.59
CA TYR A 71 -6.85 -15.69 -6.43
C TYR A 71 -7.47 -14.30 -6.62
N LEU A 72 -8.77 -14.23 -6.90
CA LEU A 72 -9.48 -12.97 -7.06
C LEU A 72 -9.41 -12.11 -5.79
N GLY A 73 -9.65 -12.73 -4.62
CA GLY A 73 -9.57 -12.03 -3.34
C GLY A 73 -8.18 -11.47 -3.05
N ILE A 74 -7.12 -12.25 -3.31
CA ILE A 74 -5.74 -11.82 -3.10
C ILE A 74 -5.35 -10.70 -4.07
N MET A 75 -5.67 -10.84 -5.35
CA MET A 75 -5.36 -9.84 -6.37
C MET A 75 -6.07 -8.52 -6.08
N ALA A 76 -7.36 -8.57 -5.76
CA ALA A 76 -8.13 -7.38 -5.46
C ALA A 76 -7.66 -6.73 -4.16
N GLY A 77 -7.50 -7.51 -3.08
CA GLY A 77 -7.02 -6.99 -1.79
C GLY A 77 -5.62 -6.38 -1.88
N GLY A 78 -4.70 -7.05 -2.59
CA GLY A 78 -3.36 -6.54 -2.86
C GLY A 78 -3.38 -5.24 -3.65
N THR A 79 -4.17 -5.19 -4.73
CA THR A 79 -4.30 -3.98 -5.56
C THR A 79 -4.88 -2.81 -4.76
N THR A 80 -5.92 -3.04 -3.96
CA THR A 80 -6.48 -2.02 -3.08
C THR A 80 -5.45 -1.49 -2.08
N ALA A 81 -4.68 -2.38 -1.44
CA ALA A 81 -3.64 -1.97 -0.51
C ALA A 81 -2.58 -1.08 -1.20
N LEU A 82 -2.13 -1.45 -2.41
CA LEU A 82 -1.18 -0.66 -3.19
C LEU A 82 -1.73 0.73 -3.55
N VAL A 83 -2.99 0.82 -3.98
CA VAL A 83 -3.64 2.11 -4.29
C VAL A 83 -3.70 3.00 -3.06
N VAL A 84 -4.08 2.46 -1.90
CA VAL A 84 -4.13 3.21 -0.65
C VAL A 84 -2.73 3.65 -0.21
N MET A 85 -1.71 2.81 -0.37
CA MET A 85 -0.33 3.19 -0.07
C MET A 85 0.17 4.32 -0.97
N ILE A 86 -0.11 4.28 -2.27
CA ILE A 86 0.26 5.34 -3.22
C ILE A 86 -0.44 6.66 -2.85
N ALA A 87 -1.76 6.61 -2.65
CA ALA A 87 -2.55 7.78 -2.27
C ALA A 87 -2.09 8.34 -0.91
N GLY A 88 -1.87 7.48 0.07
CA GLY A 88 -1.36 7.85 1.39
C GLY A 88 0.02 8.47 1.32
N GLY A 89 0.94 7.92 0.52
CA GLY A 89 2.26 8.48 0.28
C GLY A 89 2.21 9.88 -0.35
N LEU A 90 1.29 10.10 -1.29
CA LEU A 90 1.05 11.41 -1.87
C LEU A 90 0.54 12.40 -0.81
N VAL A 91 -0.47 12.03 -0.03
CA VAL A 91 -1.02 12.86 1.06
C VAL A 91 0.06 13.18 2.10
N ARG A 92 0.84 12.18 2.53
CA ARG A 92 1.99 12.35 3.42
C ARG A 92 2.94 13.39 2.85
N ASN A 93 3.32 13.27 1.58
CA ASN A 93 4.22 14.22 0.93
C ASN A 93 3.65 15.65 0.90
N LEU A 94 2.33 15.83 0.74
CA LEU A 94 1.70 17.15 0.77
C LEU A 94 1.64 17.76 2.18
N VAL A 95 1.36 16.94 3.20
CA VAL A 95 1.25 17.39 4.61
C VAL A 95 2.61 17.65 5.23
N VAL A 96 3.60 16.82 4.90
CA VAL A 96 4.95 16.86 5.46
C VAL A 96 5.85 17.83 4.69
N PHE A 97 5.72 17.87 3.36
CA PHE A 97 6.49 18.72 2.45
C PHE A 97 5.54 19.50 1.54
N PRO A 98 4.88 20.56 2.05
CA PRO A 98 3.97 21.36 1.24
C PRO A 98 4.71 21.92 0.02
N LEU A 99 4.03 21.96 -1.13
CA LEU A 99 4.60 22.40 -2.41
C LEU A 99 5.29 23.77 -2.32
N SER A 100 4.77 24.66 -1.47
CA SER A 100 5.34 25.98 -1.20
C SER A 100 6.75 25.97 -0.61
N LYS A 101 7.16 24.88 0.06
CA LYS A 101 8.49 24.71 0.65
C LYS A 101 9.45 23.90 -0.25
N ARG A 102 8.97 23.32 -1.35
CA ARG A 102 9.80 22.53 -2.29
C ARG A 102 10.59 23.41 -3.26
N ALA A 103 10.13 24.63 -3.54
CA ALA A 103 10.80 25.58 -4.44
C ALA A 103 11.91 26.40 -3.77
N ALA A 104 12.04 26.34 -2.43
CA ALA A 104 13.06 27.08 -1.67
C ALA A 104 14.41 26.35 -1.61
N VAL A 105 14.68 25.42 -2.54
CA VAL A 105 16.01 24.84 -2.70
C VAL A 105 16.88 25.87 -3.42
N ASP A 106 17.68 26.56 -2.63
CA ASP A 106 18.71 27.52 -3.03
C ASP A 106 19.55 26.98 -4.21
N PRO A 107 19.67 27.70 -5.34
CA PRO A 107 20.45 27.27 -6.52
C PRO A 107 21.98 27.24 -6.28
N ARG A 108 22.46 27.29 -5.03
CA ARG A 108 23.88 27.39 -4.66
C ARG A 108 24.40 26.27 -3.72
N ARG A 109 23.64 25.20 -3.50
CA ARG A 109 24.12 24.00 -2.78
C ARG A 109 24.17 22.78 -3.67
#